data_AF-A0A1N7FI08-F1
#
_entry.id   AF-A0A1N7FI08-F1
#
_cell.length_a   1.000
_cell.length_b   1.000
_cell.length_c   1.000
_cell.angle_alpha   90.00
_cell.angle_beta   90.00
_cell.angle_gamma   90.00
#
_symmetry.space_group_name_H-M   'P 1'
#
loop_
_entity.id
_entity.type
_entity.pdbx_description
1 polymer ?
#
loop_
_entity_poly.entity_id
_entity_poly.type
_entity_poly.pdbx_seq_one_letter_code
_entity_poly.pdbx_strand_id
1 'polypeptide(L)' 'MSLEQRSTSDSRCHYCGDEIETDEWHPAVIDKDRDPKLFTFCEQSCKEQWQSNHE' A
#
# COMPACT_ATOMS: atom_id res chain seq x y z
N MET A 1 22.51 18.09 12.93
CA MET A 1 22.47 16.61 12.77
C MET A 1 21.09 16.29 12.24
N SER A 2 20.99 15.98 10.94
CA SER A 2 19.73 15.73 10.25
C SER A 2 19.13 14.39 10.71
N LEU A 3 17.97 14.44 11.34
CA LEU A 3 17.15 13.27 11.66
C LEU A 3 16.28 12.92 10.45
N GLU A 4 16.92 12.59 9.32
CA GLU A 4 16.24 12.14 8.11
C GLU A 4 16.34 10.63 7.98
N GLN A 5 15.89 9.91 9.00
CA GLN A 5 15.68 8.47 8.90
C GLN A 5 14.39 8.12 9.63
N ARG A 6 13.28 8.73 9.18
CA ARG A 6 11.95 8.18 9.46
C ARG A 6 11.85 6.93 8.60
N SER A 7 11.79 5.79 9.29
CA SER A 7 11.77 4.43 8.74
C SER A 7 11.04 4.34 7.41
N THR A 8 11.75 3.83 6.39
CA THR A 8 11.18 3.33 5.14
C THR A 8 10.37 2.07 5.46
N SER A 9 9.25 2.23 6.16
CA SER A 9 8.27 1.17 6.33
C SER A 9 7.55 1.00 5.01
N ASP A 10 8.12 0.14 4.16
CA ASP A 10 7.50 -0.63 3.07
C ASP A 10 6.30 0.06 2.39
N SER A 11 6.50 1.29 1.92
CA SER A 11 5.46 2.06 1.23
C SER A 11 5.50 1.65 -0.23
N ARG A 12 5.24 0.38 -0.52
CA ARG A 12 5.18 -0.14 -1.89
C ARG A 12 3.78 -0.56 -2.23
N CYS A 13 3.39 -0.29 -3.47
CA CYS A 13 2.13 -0.76 -4.02
C CYS A 13 2.12 -2.27 -4.00
N HIS A 14 1.12 -2.84 -3.34
CA HIS A 14 0.99 -4.28 -3.24
C HIS A 14 0.73 -4.95 -4.60
N TYR A 15 0.21 -4.18 -5.57
CA TYR A 15 -0.09 -4.67 -6.92
C TYR A 15 1.10 -4.53 -7.89
N CYS A 16 1.62 -3.31 -8.11
CA CYS A 16 2.69 -3.08 -9.08
C CYS A 16 4.10 -3.06 -8.50
N GLY A 17 4.26 -2.93 -7.18
CA GLY A 17 5.55 -2.84 -6.50
C GLY A 17 6.19 -1.45 -6.50
N ASP A 18 5.57 -0.46 -7.13
CA ASP A 18 6.06 0.93 -7.14
C ASP A 18 6.06 1.56 -5.75
N GLU A 19 6.95 2.52 -5.53
CA GLU A 19 6.98 3.30 -4.31
C GLU A 19 5.72 4.17 -4.19
N ILE A 20 5.16 4.21 -3.00
CA ILE A 20 4.00 5.00 -2.60
C ILE A 20 4.53 6.21 -1.86
N GLU A 21 4.18 7.40 -2.35
CA GLU A 21 4.57 8.66 -1.71
C GLU A 21 3.84 8.84 -0.37
N THR A 22 4.56 8.77 0.74
CA THR A 22 3.92 8.81 2.07
C THR A 22 3.34 10.19 2.46
N ASP A 23 3.54 11.20 1.62
CA ASP A 23 3.01 12.56 1.81
C ASP A 23 1.56 12.69 1.28
N GLU A 24 1.11 11.76 0.44
CA GLU A 24 -0.22 11.77 -0.16
C GLU A 24 -1.14 10.68 0.41
N TRP A 25 -2.45 10.89 0.27
CA TRP A 25 -3.42 9.88 0.67
C TRP A 25 -3.52 8.79 -0.40
N HIS A 26 -3.25 7.55 0.00
CA HIS A 26 -3.25 6.41 -0.91
C HIS A 26 -4.36 5.39 -0.58
N PRO A 27 -4.96 4.77 -1.60
CA PRO A 27 -5.95 3.72 -1.39
C PRO A 27 -5.35 2.52 -0.65
N ALA A 28 -6.12 1.99 0.32
CA ALA A 28 -5.75 0.79 1.06
C ALA A 28 -6.94 -0.16 1.25
N VAL A 29 -6.63 -1.44 1.48
CA VAL A 29 -7.58 -2.51 1.80
C VAL A 29 -7.09 -3.24 3.05
N ILE A 30 -8.01 -3.58 3.93
CA ILE A 30 -7.75 -4.42 5.10
C ILE A 30 -8.43 -5.76 4.86
N ASP A 31 -7.65 -6.82 4.71
CA ASP A 31 -8.17 -8.19 4.75
C ASP A 31 -8.49 -8.53 6.22
N LYS A 32 -9.71 -9.01 6.50
CA LYS A 32 -10.15 -9.31 7.88
C LYS A 32 -10.39 -10.81 8.11
N ASP A 33 -10.17 -11.64 7.11
CA ASP A 33 -10.62 -13.04 7.12
C ASP A 33 -9.66 -13.98 7.85
N ARG A 34 -8.36 -13.65 7.91
CA ARG A 34 -7.35 -14.50 8.57
C ARG A 34 -6.46 -13.73 9.51
N ASP A 35 -5.72 -12.77 8.96
CA ASP A 35 -4.80 -11.89 9.66
C ASP A 35 -5.02 -10.49 9.11
N PRO A 36 -5.27 -9.47 9.96
CA PRO A 36 -5.54 -8.12 9.53
C PRO A 36 -4.32 -7.51 8.84
N LYS A 37 -4.18 -7.79 7.55
CA LYS A 37 -3.11 -7.26 6.71
C LYS A 37 -3.62 -6.05 5.94
N LEU A 38 -2.91 -4.94 6.11
CA LEU A 38 -3.13 -3.73 5.34
C LEU A 38 -2.38 -3.84 4.01
N PHE A 39 -3.11 -3.74 2.92
CA PHE A 39 -2.56 -3.64 1.57
C PHE A 39 -2.72 -2.22 1.08
N THR A 40 -1.61 -1.58 0.72
CA THR A 40 -1.57 -0.21 0.23
C THR A 40 -1.32 -0.21 -1.28
N PHE A 41 -1.92 0.74 -1.98
CA PHE A 41 -1.85 0.85 -3.45
C PHE A 41 -1.48 2.27 -3.84
N CYS A 42 -0.63 2.42 -4.86
CA CYS A 42 -0.27 3.75 -5.37
C CYS A 42 -1.50 4.48 -5.93
N GLU A 43 -2.36 3.76 -6.64
CA GLU A 43 -3.54 4.31 -7.30
C GLU A 43 -4.77 3.41 -7.16
N GLN A 44 -5.95 4.00 -7.39
CA GLN A 44 -7.23 3.29 -7.35
C GLN A 44 -7.29 2.12 -8.34
N SER A 45 -6.73 2.29 -9.55
CA SER A 45 -6.66 1.26 -10.59
C SER A 45 -5.91 0.01 -10.12
N CYS A 46 -4.83 0.19 -9.36
CA CYS A 46 -4.05 -0.92 -8.79
C CYS A 46 -4.84 -1.69 -7.74
N LYS A 47 -5.60 -0.97 -6.90
CA LYS A 47 -6.50 -1.59 -5.93
C LYS A 47 -7.59 -2.40 -6.62
N GLU A 48 -8.25 -1.84 -7.63
CA GLU A 48 -9.35 -2.51 -8.35
C GLU A 48 -8.88 -3.79 -9.06
N GLN A 49 -7.72 -3.74 -9.72
CA GLN A 49 -7.16 -4.94 -10.35
C GLN A 49 -6.74 -6.00 -9.32
N TRP A 50 -6.17 -5.58 -8.19
CA TRP A 50 -5.86 -6.51 -7.12
C TRP A 50 -7.12 -7.18 -6.57
N GLN A 51 -8.18 -6.42 -6.31
CA GLN A 51 -9.47 -6.97 -5.85
C GLN A 51 -10.08 -7.93 -6.87
N SER A 52 -10.05 -7.59 -8.16
CA SER A 52 -10.56 -8.47 -9.23
C SER A 52 -9.81 -9.80 -9.33
N ASN A 53 -8.55 -9.86 -8.90
CA ASN A 53 -7.75 -11.09 -8.89
C ASN A 53 -7.92 -11.91 -7.60
N HIS A 54 -8.54 -11.34 -6.56
CA HIS A 54 -8.72 -11.92 -5.23
C HIS A 54 -10.19 -12.31 -4.94
N GLU A 55 -11.09 -12.14 -5.91
CA GLU A 55 -12.51 -12.55 -5.85
C GLU A 55 -12.73 -13.98 -6.40
#